data_AF-A0A2E7ABA5-F1
#
_entry.id   AF-A0A2E7ABA5-F1
#
_cell.length_a   1.000
_cell.length_b   1.000
_cell.length_c   1.000
_cell.angle_alpha   90.00
_cell.angle_beta   90.00
_cell.angle_gamma   90.00
#
_symmetry.space_group_name_H-M   'P 1'
#
loop_
_entity.id
_entity.type
_entity.pdbx_description
1 polymer ?
#
loop_
_entity_poly.entity_id
_entity_poly.type
_entity_poly.pdbx_seq_one_letter_code
_entity_poly.pdbx_strand_id
1 'polypeptide(L)'
;MLATFLSVFEFLNSFGMIDDIAYGLQLLDSANGPNEKLLIVPGGFSMKFWGVLGLDWRDYAIVSFLIYTLIGLLVHRPREQAEYKQKKKKNRLISVKSRRWLRLGIFSLFIGLLSTANKTGRFAGLANSVVGGNREGKLGLIDGSLDFEPLEWALQDYAELAIPFLLFLFGLRKGLKIDRSKIALLDSGTAIEKIWIDSDKSERLQRNHLEEGIARINSAFTELVNMLGAATSLNLAAASLDDGNVKSAFNKWKNLTHPKGKQNQDWKGFSESVDDIGKFKQQKQQDEEE
;
A
#
# COMPACT_ATOMS: atom_id res chain seq x y z
N MET A 1 17.68 13.98 11.63
CA MET A 1 17.13 13.99 13.00
C MET A 1 17.61 15.22 13.77
N LEU A 2 18.92 15.49 13.83
CA LEU A 2 19.48 16.66 14.54
C LEU A 2 18.97 18.01 13.99
N ALA A 3 18.88 18.17 12.67
CA ALA A 3 18.31 19.38 12.04
C ALA A 3 16.80 19.56 12.30
N THR A 4 16.06 18.46 12.40
CA THR A 4 14.61 18.47 12.70
C THR A 4 14.36 18.85 14.15
N PHE A 5 15.22 18.37 15.05
CA PHE A 5 15.20 18.76 16.46
C PHE A 5 15.56 20.25 16.62
N LEU A 6 16.59 20.72 15.91
CA LEU A 6 16.98 22.13 15.91
C LEU A 6 15.87 23.05 15.39
N SER A 7 15.18 22.66 14.31
CA SER A 7 14.09 23.46 13.74
C SER A 7 12.85 23.49 14.64
N VAL A 8 12.54 22.39 15.33
CA VAL A 8 11.46 22.34 16.33
C VAL A 8 11.82 23.16 17.55
N PHE A 9 13.09 23.13 17.97
CA PHE A 9 13.60 23.94 19.06
C PHE A 9 13.53 25.44 18.72
N GLU A 10 14.00 25.87 17.56
CA GLU A 10 13.90 27.27 17.11
C GLU A 10 12.45 27.71 16.95
N PHE A 11 11.58 26.84 16.48
CA PHE A 11 10.13 27.09 16.41
C PHE A 11 9.56 27.36 17.80
N LEU A 12 9.78 26.46 18.76
CA LEU A 12 9.29 26.63 20.14
C LEU A 12 9.91 27.86 20.83
N ASN A 13 11.19 28.14 20.58
CA ASN A 13 11.89 29.33 21.08
C ASN A 13 11.28 30.61 20.49
N SER A 14 10.92 30.61 19.20
CA SER A 14 10.35 31.78 18.52
C SER A 14 8.98 32.20 19.05
N PHE A 15 8.23 31.27 19.66
CA PHE A 15 6.94 31.53 20.29
C PHE A 15 7.03 31.78 21.81
N GLY A 16 8.23 31.75 22.41
CA GLY A 16 8.41 31.88 23.86
C GLY A 16 7.94 30.65 24.66
N MET A 17 7.53 29.57 24.00
CA MET A 17 6.98 28.38 24.67
C MET A 17 8.04 27.60 25.46
N ILE A 18 9.34 27.81 25.20
CA ILE A 18 10.42 27.16 25.94
C ILE A 18 10.48 27.67 27.38
N ASP A 19 10.22 28.95 27.60
CA ASP A 19 10.23 29.55 28.94
C ASP A 19 9.05 29.02 29.77
N ASP A 20 7.87 28.86 29.17
CA ASP A 20 6.69 28.23 29.79
C ASP A 20 6.95 26.76 30.18
N ILE A 21 7.66 26.03 29.32
CA ILE A 21 8.03 24.62 29.58
C ILE A 21 9.10 24.54 30.69
N ALA A 22 10.09 25.44 30.68
CA ALA A 22 11.14 25.48 31.71
C ALA A 22 10.60 25.89 33.09
N TYR A 23 9.62 26.81 33.13
CA TYR A 23 8.88 27.15 34.33
C TYR A 23 8.00 25.99 34.82
N GLY A 24 7.28 25.33 33.91
CA GLY A 24 6.48 24.13 34.23
C GLY A 24 7.31 22.96 34.75
N LEU A 25 8.59 22.88 34.38
CA LEU A 25 9.56 21.90 34.85
C LEU A 25 10.34 22.35 36.11
N GLN A 26 10.01 23.51 36.70
CA GLN A 26 10.67 24.08 37.89
C GLN A 26 12.19 24.31 37.72
N LEU A 27 12.65 24.53 36.48
CA LEU A 27 14.06 24.80 36.19
C LEU A 27 14.41 26.29 36.33
N LEU A 28 13.41 27.16 36.56
CA LEU A 28 13.53 28.60 36.72
C LEU A 28 12.72 29.05 37.95
N ASP A 29 13.33 29.87 38.83
CA ASP A 29 12.76 30.30 40.12
C ASP A 29 11.84 31.54 40.03
N SER A 30 11.69 32.16 38.87
CA SER A 30 10.76 33.26 38.65
C SER A 30 10.18 33.24 37.23
N ALA A 31 8.87 33.50 37.11
CA ALA A 31 8.26 33.83 35.83
C ALA A 31 8.80 35.21 35.39
N ASN A 32 9.77 35.21 34.48
CA ASN A 32 10.24 36.44 33.86
C ASN A 32 9.07 37.06 33.06
N GLY A 33 9.05 38.39 32.99
CA GLY A 33 8.04 39.18 32.27
C GLY A 33 7.95 38.82 30.77
N PRO A 34 7.11 39.53 29.99
CA PRO A 34 6.56 39.03 28.72
C PRO A 34 7.66 38.61 27.73
N ASN A 35 7.87 37.29 27.69
CA ASN A 35 8.55 36.46 26.69
C ASN A 35 9.85 37.08 26.11
N GLU A 36 11.01 36.66 26.61
CA GLU A 36 12.31 37.17 26.16
C GLU A 36 12.98 36.20 25.17
N LYS A 37 13.32 36.66 23.96
CA LYS A 37 13.91 35.79 22.92
C LYS A 37 15.43 35.68 23.08
N LEU A 38 15.94 34.46 23.21
CA LEU A 38 17.38 34.18 23.19
C LEU A 38 17.86 34.02 21.73
N LEU A 39 18.42 35.10 21.17
CA LEU A 39 19.07 35.10 19.85
C LEU A 39 20.58 34.85 20.01
N ILE A 40 21.05 33.67 19.60
CA ILE A 40 22.48 33.35 19.52
C ILE A 40 23.02 33.95 18.23
N VAL A 41 23.73 35.07 18.33
CA VAL A 41 24.45 35.70 17.21
C VAL A 41 25.88 35.15 17.17
N PRO A 42 26.47 34.84 15.99
CA PRO A 42 27.85 34.39 15.89
C PRO A 42 28.82 35.44 16.47
N GLY A 43 29.81 34.96 17.23
CA GLY A 43 30.62 35.77 18.14
C GLY A 43 31.33 36.96 17.49
N GLY A 44 31.15 38.14 18.10
CA GLY A 44 31.90 39.36 17.73
C GLY A 44 31.24 40.69 18.12
N PHE A 45 29.95 40.72 18.45
CA PHE A 45 29.25 41.96 18.83
C PHE A 45 28.68 41.86 20.25
N SER A 46 29.21 42.67 21.17
CA SER A 46 28.71 42.81 22.54
C SER A 46 27.65 43.92 22.63
N MET A 47 26.41 43.61 22.28
CA MET A 47 25.26 44.39 22.75
C MET A 47 24.15 43.41 23.18
N LYS A 48 23.81 43.42 24.47
CA LYS A 48 22.64 42.71 25.01
C LYS A 48 21.41 43.54 24.68
N PHE A 49 20.57 43.05 23.77
CA PHE A 49 19.29 43.67 23.44
C PHE A 49 18.18 42.82 24.04
N TRP A 50 17.56 43.30 25.12
CA TRP A 50 16.34 42.74 25.69
C TRP A 50 15.16 43.52 25.11
N GLY A 51 14.20 42.84 24.48
CA GLY A 51 13.06 43.46 23.81
C GLY A 51 11.79 42.64 23.96
N VAL A 52 10.65 43.33 24.12
CA VAL A 52 9.31 42.76 24.38
C VAL A 52 8.79 42.02 23.13
N LEU A 53 8.27 40.81 23.34
CA LEU A 53 7.73 39.92 22.30
C LEU A 53 6.45 40.49 21.66
N GLY A 54 6.59 41.25 20.57
CA GLY A 54 5.52 41.49 19.61
C GLY A 54 5.68 40.53 18.44
N LEU A 55 4.62 39.82 18.06
CA LEU A 55 4.57 39.06 16.80
C LEU A 55 4.72 40.03 15.63
N ASP A 56 5.95 40.19 15.14
CA ASP A 56 6.22 41.07 14.01
C ASP A 56 6.07 40.29 12.71
N TRP A 57 5.84 40.98 11.59
CA TRP A 57 5.64 40.34 10.28
C TRP A 57 6.84 39.46 9.86
N ARG A 58 8.01 39.74 10.42
CA ARG A 58 9.26 38.99 10.25
C ARG A 58 9.17 37.58 10.85
N ASP A 59 8.52 37.42 11.99
CA ASP A 59 8.34 36.10 12.62
C ASP A 59 7.39 35.23 11.79
N TYR A 60 6.35 35.82 11.19
CA TYR A 60 5.49 35.12 10.22
C TYR A 60 6.25 34.66 8.97
N ALA A 61 7.20 35.46 8.48
CA ALA A 61 8.03 35.08 7.34
C ALA A 61 8.96 33.91 7.67
N ILE A 62 9.57 33.92 8.86
CA ILE A 62 10.43 32.84 9.36
C ILE A 62 9.63 31.55 9.53
N VAL A 63 8.46 31.61 10.19
CA VAL A 63 7.59 30.44 10.38
C VAL A 63 7.11 29.90 9.02
N SER A 64 6.74 30.77 8.09
CA SER A 64 6.30 30.36 6.75
C SER A 64 7.42 29.68 5.96
N PHE A 65 8.65 30.20 6.04
CA PHE A 65 9.84 29.58 5.44
C PHE A 65 10.15 28.23 6.10
N LEU A 66 9.98 28.13 7.42
CA LEU A 66 10.25 26.91 8.17
C LEU A 66 9.20 25.83 7.86
N ILE A 67 7.92 26.19 7.72
CA ILE A 67 6.86 25.29 7.24
C ILE A 67 7.13 24.85 5.80
N TYR A 68 7.51 25.78 4.92
CA TYR A 68 7.85 25.46 3.52
C TYR A 68 9.01 24.47 3.44
N THR A 69 10.07 24.66 4.21
CA THR A 69 11.22 23.74 4.25
C THR A 69 10.86 22.41 4.89
N LEU A 70 9.99 22.36 5.92
CA LEU A 70 9.50 21.12 6.52
C LEU A 70 8.65 20.30 5.54
N ILE A 71 7.76 20.97 4.79
CA ILE A 71 6.96 20.34 3.72
C ILE A 71 7.89 19.88 2.61
N GLY A 72 8.88 20.69 2.21
CA GLY A 72 9.91 20.32 1.24
C GLY A 72 10.67 19.06 1.68
N LEU A 73 11.07 18.95 2.94
CA LEU A 73 11.73 17.78 3.51
C LEU A 73 10.81 16.55 3.59
N LEU A 74 9.51 16.75 3.84
CA LEU A 74 8.53 15.68 3.89
C LEU A 74 8.22 15.11 2.49
N VAL A 75 8.08 16.01 1.50
CA VAL A 75 7.73 15.68 0.11
C VAL A 75 8.96 15.20 -0.67
N HIS A 76 10.13 15.77 -0.41
CA HIS A 76 11.40 15.44 -1.09
C HIS A 76 12.36 14.65 -0.20
N ARG A 77 11.85 13.93 0.82
CA ARG A 77 12.68 13.07 1.66
C ARG A 77 13.60 12.23 0.76
N PRO A 78 14.93 12.48 0.76
CA PRO A 78 15.83 11.75 -0.10
C PRO A 78 15.76 10.29 0.33
N ARG A 79 15.21 9.44 -0.53
CA ARG A 79 15.24 8.00 -0.33
C ARG A 79 16.70 7.60 -0.39
N GLU A 80 17.24 7.16 0.73
CA GLU A 80 18.57 6.58 0.82
C GLU A 80 18.75 5.59 -0.34
N GLN A 81 19.68 5.90 -1.24
CA GLN A 81 20.05 5.07 -2.39
C GLN A 81 21.09 4.02 -1.99
N ALA A 82 20.94 3.43 -0.81
CA ALA A 82 21.80 2.34 -0.34
C ALA A 82 20.95 1.10 -0.08
N GLU A 83 21.14 0.09 -0.94
CA GLU A 83 20.85 -1.33 -0.73
C GLU A 83 19.42 -1.83 -0.45
N TYR A 84 18.38 -1.01 -0.54
CA TYR A 84 17.02 -1.56 -0.61
C TYR A 84 16.61 -1.80 -2.06
N LYS A 85 16.84 -3.04 -2.55
CA LYS A 85 16.07 -3.61 -3.68
C LYS A 85 14.62 -3.16 -3.49
N GLN A 86 14.08 -2.41 -4.45
CA GLN A 86 12.66 -2.04 -4.42
C GLN A 86 11.86 -3.32 -4.20
N LYS A 87 11.33 -3.52 -2.99
CA LYS A 87 10.32 -4.56 -2.75
C LYS A 87 9.21 -4.18 -3.71
N LYS A 88 9.09 -4.91 -4.84
CA LYS A 88 8.04 -4.72 -5.85
C LYS A 88 6.76 -4.40 -5.09
N LYS A 89 6.19 -3.22 -5.31
CA LYS A 89 4.94 -2.79 -4.65
C LYS A 89 3.94 -3.91 -4.88
N LYS A 90 3.68 -4.70 -3.84
CA LYS A 90 2.81 -5.86 -3.94
C LYS A 90 1.43 -5.34 -4.32
N ASN A 91 0.89 -5.81 -5.45
CA ASN A 91 -0.44 -5.45 -5.89
C ASN A 91 -1.41 -5.80 -4.77
N ARG A 92 -1.98 -4.77 -4.12
CA ARG A 92 -2.98 -4.94 -3.07
C ARG A 92 -4.28 -5.28 -3.79
N LEU A 93 -4.88 -6.41 -3.44
CA LEU A 93 -6.12 -6.83 -4.04
C LEU A 93 -7.24 -5.99 -3.42
N ILE A 94 -7.92 -5.22 -4.25
CA ILE A 94 -9.07 -4.42 -3.85
C ILE A 94 -10.29 -5.31 -4.03
N SER A 95 -10.87 -5.79 -2.94
CA SER A 95 -12.09 -6.58 -2.95
C SER A 95 -13.28 -5.71 -2.53
N VAL A 96 -14.46 -5.98 -3.10
CA VAL A 96 -15.68 -5.26 -2.76
C VAL A 96 -16.27 -5.87 -1.49
N LYS A 97 -16.17 -5.15 -0.37
CA LYS A 97 -16.74 -5.54 0.93
C LYS A 97 -18.25 -5.40 0.93
N SER A 98 -18.76 -4.30 0.40
CA SER A 98 -20.19 -3.99 0.42
C SER A 98 -20.61 -3.21 -0.81
N ARG A 99 -21.42 -3.86 -1.66
CA ARG A 99 -21.99 -3.23 -2.86
C ARG A 99 -22.90 -2.04 -2.52
N ARG A 100 -23.62 -2.09 -1.38
CA ARG A 100 -24.55 -1.01 -0.96
C ARG A 100 -23.82 0.29 -0.64
N TRP A 101 -22.76 0.21 0.18
CA TRP A 101 -21.93 1.37 0.53
C TRP A 101 -21.17 1.94 -0.67
N LEU A 102 -20.73 1.07 -1.58
CA LEU A 102 -20.05 1.49 -2.80
C LEU A 102 -21.01 2.25 -3.74
N ARG A 103 -22.24 1.73 -3.91
CA ARG A 103 -23.31 2.44 -4.65
C ARG A 103 -23.63 3.79 -4.01
N LEU A 104 -23.85 3.84 -2.69
CA LEU A 104 -24.10 5.10 -1.97
C LEU A 104 -22.96 6.09 -2.12
N GLY A 105 -21.70 5.63 -2.05
CA GLY A 105 -20.54 6.47 -2.31
C GLY A 105 -20.56 7.07 -3.71
N ILE A 106 -20.77 6.23 -4.74
CA ILE A 106 -20.85 6.68 -6.14
C ILE A 106 -22.00 7.69 -6.34
N PHE A 107 -23.19 7.42 -5.78
CA PHE A 107 -24.31 8.36 -5.83
C PHE A 107 -23.97 9.70 -5.16
N SER A 108 -23.31 9.65 -4.00
CA SER A 108 -22.83 10.85 -3.30
C SER A 108 -21.83 11.64 -4.14
N LEU A 109 -20.96 10.96 -4.89
CA LEU A 109 -20.02 11.61 -5.81
C LEU A 109 -20.76 12.35 -6.93
N PHE A 110 -21.78 11.72 -7.54
CA PHE A 110 -22.60 12.38 -8.55
C PHE A 110 -23.30 13.63 -8.01
N ILE A 111 -23.86 13.55 -6.79
CA ILE A 111 -24.48 14.71 -6.12
C ILE A 111 -23.43 15.81 -5.87
N GLY A 112 -22.23 15.45 -5.39
CA GLY A 112 -21.14 16.40 -5.19
C GLY A 112 -20.71 17.10 -6.48
N LEU A 113 -20.60 16.35 -7.57
CA LEU A 113 -20.25 16.91 -8.90
C LEU A 113 -21.36 17.83 -9.44
N LEU A 114 -22.62 17.45 -9.30
CA LEU A 114 -23.76 18.29 -9.70
C LEU A 114 -23.82 19.58 -8.87
N SER A 115 -23.61 19.48 -7.55
CA SER A 115 -23.55 20.65 -6.67
C SER A 115 -22.39 21.58 -7.01
N THR A 116 -21.23 21.02 -7.35
CA THR A 116 -20.07 21.79 -7.81
C THR A 116 -20.35 22.48 -9.14
N ALA A 117 -20.96 21.78 -10.10
CA ALA A 117 -21.36 22.36 -11.38
C ALA A 117 -22.39 23.49 -11.21
N ASN A 118 -23.29 23.34 -10.23
CA ASN A 118 -24.26 24.38 -9.88
C ASN A 118 -23.57 25.63 -9.31
N LYS A 119 -22.77 25.46 -8.26
CA LYS A 119 -22.09 26.55 -7.54
C LYS A 119 -20.92 27.19 -8.33
N THR A 120 -20.53 26.60 -9.46
CA THR A 120 -19.57 27.21 -10.41
C THR A 120 -20.26 27.92 -11.57
N GLY A 121 -21.61 28.01 -11.56
CA GLY A 121 -22.38 28.70 -12.59
C GLY A 121 -22.44 27.97 -13.94
N ARG A 122 -22.00 26.70 -14.02
CA ARG A 122 -22.06 25.93 -15.27
C ARG A 122 -23.48 25.68 -15.73
N PHE A 123 -24.43 25.55 -14.80
CA PHE A 123 -25.84 25.44 -15.15
C PHE A 123 -26.42 26.75 -15.69
N ALA A 124 -25.97 27.90 -15.19
CA ALA A 124 -26.35 29.20 -15.75
C ALA A 124 -25.84 29.34 -17.20
N GLY A 125 -24.58 28.96 -17.44
CA GLY A 125 -24.01 28.90 -18.79
C GLY A 125 -24.79 27.98 -19.74
N LEU A 126 -25.21 26.80 -19.27
CA LEU A 126 -26.03 25.88 -20.06
C LEU A 126 -27.43 26.45 -20.33
N ALA A 127 -28.10 27.02 -19.33
CA ALA A 127 -29.42 27.62 -19.49
C ALA A 127 -29.39 28.80 -20.48
N ASN A 128 -28.35 29.63 -20.42
CA ASN A 128 -28.16 30.72 -21.38
C ASN A 128 -27.93 30.21 -22.81
N SER A 129 -27.23 29.09 -22.98
CA SER A 129 -27.00 28.48 -24.30
C SER A 129 -28.24 27.87 -24.95
N VAL A 130 -29.20 27.39 -24.15
CA VAL A 130 -30.40 26.66 -24.63
C VAL A 130 -31.61 27.58 -24.75
N VAL A 131 -31.86 28.43 -23.75
CA VAL A 131 -33.08 29.25 -23.65
C VAL A 131 -32.82 30.70 -24.06
N GLY A 132 -31.55 31.12 -24.13
CA GLY A 132 -31.18 32.53 -24.25
C GLY A 132 -31.38 33.29 -22.92
N GLY A 133 -30.47 34.23 -22.64
CA GLY A 133 -30.52 35.09 -21.45
C GLY A 133 -29.13 35.41 -20.87
N ASN A 134 -29.11 36.32 -19.89
CA ASN A 134 -27.95 36.68 -19.06
C ASN A 134 -28.19 36.21 -17.62
N ARG A 135 -28.43 34.91 -17.42
CA ARG A 135 -28.54 34.33 -16.07
C ARG A 135 -27.14 34.09 -15.53
N GLU A 136 -26.86 34.54 -14.31
CA GLU A 136 -25.56 34.39 -13.68
C GLU A 136 -25.71 33.75 -12.30
N GLY A 137 -24.74 32.90 -11.94
CA GLY A 137 -24.62 32.30 -10.61
C GLY A 137 -25.31 30.94 -10.43
N LYS A 138 -25.77 30.64 -9.21
CA LYS A 138 -26.18 29.29 -8.79
C LYS A 138 -27.70 29.10 -8.95
N LEU A 139 -28.14 27.93 -9.38
CA LEU A 139 -29.57 27.55 -9.30
C LEU A 139 -29.94 27.34 -7.83
N GLY A 140 -30.84 28.17 -7.34
CA GLY A 140 -31.42 28.12 -6.00
C GLY A 140 -32.93 28.07 -6.06
N LEU A 141 -33.55 27.89 -4.90
CA LEU A 141 -34.99 28.00 -4.74
C LEU A 141 -35.25 29.32 -4.02
N ILE A 142 -35.64 30.35 -4.78
CA ILE A 142 -35.92 31.70 -4.29
C ILE A 142 -37.43 31.88 -4.27
N ASP A 143 -38.00 32.15 -3.09
CA ASP A 143 -39.43 32.42 -2.91
C ASP A 143 -40.36 31.40 -3.60
N GLY A 144 -39.99 30.12 -3.57
CA GLY A 144 -40.77 29.02 -4.13
C GLY A 144 -40.60 28.81 -5.65
N SER A 145 -39.75 29.60 -6.31
CA SER A 145 -39.42 29.47 -7.72
C SER A 145 -37.95 29.05 -7.93
N LEU A 146 -37.69 28.27 -8.98
CA LEU A 146 -36.33 27.91 -9.37
C LEU A 146 -35.73 29.06 -10.18
N ASP A 147 -34.83 29.82 -9.57
CA ASP A 147 -34.15 30.93 -10.24
C ASP A 147 -32.66 30.98 -9.90
N PHE A 148 -31.91 31.82 -10.63
CA PHE A 148 -30.46 31.93 -10.50
C PHE A 148 -30.08 33.09 -9.57
N GLU A 149 -29.32 32.77 -8.52
CA GLU A 149 -28.77 33.75 -7.58
C GLU A 149 -27.33 34.11 -7.91
N PRO A 150 -26.91 35.37 -7.68
CA PRO A 150 -25.53 35.80 -7.86
C PRO A 150 -24.54 34.96 -7.03
N LEU A 151 -23.35 34.76 -7.59
CA LEU A 151 -22.37 33.80 -7.12
C LEU A 151 -21.53 34.32 -5.95
N GLU A 152 -22.13 34.47 -4.79
CA GLU A 152 -21.40 34.72 -3.55
C GLU A 152 -21.06 33.42 -2.85
N TRP A 153 -19.77 33.18 -2.62
CA TRP A 153 -19.28 31.99 -1.92
C TRP A 153 -19.36 32.23 -0.41
N ALA A 154 -20.39 31.71 0.23
CA ALA A 154 -20.47 31.69 1.69
C ALA A 154 -19.70 30.49 2.26
N LEU A 155 -19.28 30.59 3.52
CA LEU A 155 -18.72 29.46 4.28
C LEU A 155 -19.64 28.23 4.28
N GLN A 156 -20.95 28.47 4.28
CA GLN A 156 -21.97 27.43 4.16
C GLN A 156 -21.87 26.68 2.81
N ASP A 157 -21.54 27.38 1.72
CA ASP A 157 -21.45 26.76 0.40
C ASP A 157 -20.29 25.75 0.32
N TYR A 158 -19.18 26.02 1.00
CA TYR A 158 -18.06 25.08 1.14
C TYR A 158 -18.43 23.87 2.00
N ALA A 159 -19.20 24.06 3.08
CA ALA A 159 -19.68 22.96 3.91
C ALA A 159 -20.63 22.04 3.13
N GLU A 160 -21.56 22.61 2.37
CA GLU A 160 -22.50 21.88 1.51
C GLU A 160 -21.79 21.07 0.42
N LEU A 161 -20.66 21.56 -0.12
CA LEU A 161 -19.83 20.79 -1.04
C LEU A 161 -19.01 19.72 -0.32
N ALA A 162 -18.50 19.99 0.87
CA ALA A 162 -17.68 19.05 1.62
C ALA A 162 -18.46 17.78 2.03
N ILE A 163 -19.73 17.92 2.43
CA ILE A 163 -20.59 16.80 2.87
C ILE A 163 -20.65 15.64 1.85
N PRO A 164 -21.03 15.84 0.57
CA PRO A 164 -21.12 14.74 -0.40
C PRO A 164 -19.75 14.12 -0.72
N PHE A 165 -18.66 14.90 -0.69
CA PHE A 165 -17.30 14.35 -0.90
C PHE A 165 -16.83 13.52 0.31
N LEU A 166 -17.16 13.94 1.53
CA LEU A 166 -16.88 13.17 2.74
C LEU A 166 -17.70 11.87 2.78
N LEU A 167 -18.97 11.93 2.39
CA LEU A 167 -19.82 10.74 2.24
C LEU A 167 -19.30 9.79 1.17
N PHE A 168 -18.77 10.30 0.06
CA PHE A 168 -18.09 9.48 -0.95
C PHE A 168 -16.87 8.76 -0.37
N LEU A 169 -15.98 9.47 0.33
CA LEU A 169 -14.81 8.88 0.97
C LEU A 169 -15.20 7.85 2.03
N PHE A 170 -16.25 8.13 2.80
CA PHE A 170 -16.80 7.20 3.78
C PHE A 170 -17.37 5.94 3.11
N GLY A 171 -18.12 6.11 2.02
CA GLY A 171 -18.66 5.01 1.21
C GLY A 171 -17.57 4.14 0.61
N LEU A 172 -16.48 4.71 0.11
CA LEU A 172 -15.32 3.96 -0.35
C LEU A 172 -14.67 3.18 0.80
N ARG A 173 -14.47 3.81 1.96
CA ARG A 173 -13.86 3.16 3.13
C ARG A 173 -14.68 1.98 3.65
N LYS A 174 -16.01 2.07 3.60
CA LYS A 174 -16.91 0.98 4.02
C LYS A 174 -17.18 -0.05 2.91
N GLY A 175 -17.13 0.37 1.65
CA GLY A 175 -17.43 -0.45 0.48
C GLY A 175 -16.24 -1.25 -0.04
N LEU A 176 -15.02 -0.75 0.12
CA LEU A 176 -13.80 -1.40 -0.33
C LEU A 176 -13.06 -2.05 0.84
N LYS A 177 -12.64 -3.30 0.64
CA LYS A 177 -11.67 -3.96 1.51
C LYS A 177 -10.35 -4.04 0.75
N ILE A 178 -9.32 -3.46 1.33
CA ILE A 178 -7.95 -3.64 0.84
C ILE A 178 -7.46 -4.92 1.47
N ASP A 179 -7.59 -6.04 0.76
CA ASP A 179 -7.06 -7.30 1.22
C ASP A 179 -5.53 -7.23 1.15
N ARG A 180 -4.91 -7.26 2.34
CA ARG A 180 -3.46 -7.40 2.52
C ARG A 180 -3.02 -8.85 2.41
N SER A 181 -3.96 -9.79 2.27
CA SER A 181 -3.62 -11.18 2.02
C SER A 181 -2.87 -11.25 0.70
N LYS A 182 -1.69 -11.87 0.75
CA LYS A 182 -1.02 -12.33 -0.44
C LYS A 182 -2.03 -13.23 -1.16
N ILE A 183 -2.17 -13.10 -2.49
CA ILE A 183 -2.34 -14.32 -3.26
C ILE A 183 -1.04 -15.07 -2.97
N ALA A 184 -1.04 -15.90 -1.93
CA ALA A 184 -0.16 -17.03 -1.97
C ALA A 184 -0.67 -17.76 -3.20
N LEU A 185 0.07 -17.67 -4.30
CA LEU A 185 0.11 -18.77 -5.23
C LEU A 185 0.37 -19.96 -4.32
N LEU A 186 -0.69 -20.71 -4.00
CA LEU A 186 -0.62 -21.99 -3.30
C LEU A 186 -0.06 -23.02 -4.30
N ASP A 187 1.04 -22.63 -4.91
CA ASP A 187 1.72 -23.19 -6.07
C ASP A 187 3.24 -23.15 -5.83
N SER A 188 3.65 -22.67 -4.65
CA SER A 188 5.02 -22.73 -4.14
C SER A 188 5.32 -23.99 -3.34
N GLY A 189 4.38 -24.94 -3.27
CA GLY A 189 4.65 -26.26 -2.71
C GLY A 189 5.48 -27.08 -3.68
N THR A 190 6.22 -28.07 -3.16
CA THR A 190 6.93 -29.05 -3.97
C THR A 190 5.97 -29.79 -4.90
N ALA A 191 6.47 -30.41 -5.97
CA ALA A 191 5.62 -31.12 -6.92
C ALA A 191 4.80 -32.25 -6.24
N ILE A 192 5.38 -32.93 -5.24
CA ILE A 192 4.67 -33.93 -4.41
C ILE A 192 3.61 -33.29 -3.52
N GLU A 193 3.88 -32.13 -2.91
CA GLU A 193 2.90 -31.41 -2.09
C GLU A 193 1.70 -30.94 -2.93
N LYS A 194 1.93 -30.52 -4.16
CA LYS A 194 0.85 -30.17 -5.11
C LYS A 194 -0.04 -31.36 -5.40
N ILE A 195 0.55 -32.52 -5.71
CA ILE A 195 -0.18 -33.77 -5.95
C ILE A 195 -1.03 -34.14 -4.71
N TRP A 196 -0.45 -34.04 -3.51
CA TRP A 196 -1.17 -34.35 -2.27
C TRP A 196 -2.33 -33.40 -2.02
N ILE A 197 -2.12 -32.09 -2.19
CA ILE A 197 -3.17 -31.07 -2.04
C ILE A 197 -4.28 -31.26 -3.07
N ASP A 198 -3.93 -31.55 -4.33
CA ASP A 198 -4.92 -31.77 -5.38
C ASP A 198 -5.72 -33.05 -5.15
N SER A 199 -5.09 -34.10 -4.61
CA SER A 199 -5.77 -35.31 -4.16
C SER A 199 -6.72 -35.04 -2.99
N ASP A 200 -6.31 -34.35 -1.91
CA ASP A 200 -7.23 -34.01 -0.80
C ASP A 200 -8.37 -33.09 -1.24
N LYS A 201 -8.08 -32.07 -2.06
CA LYS A 201 -9.12 -31.17 -2.59
C LYS A 201 -10.12 -31.89 -3.46
N SER A 202 -9.66 -32.86 -4.26
CA SER A 202 -10.54 -33.62 -5.14
C SER A 202 -11.51 -34.51 -4.36
N GLU A 203 -11.09 -35.10 -3.23
CA GLU A 203 -11.97 -35.86 -2.34
C GLU A 203 -13.09 -34.97 -1.77
N ARG A 204 -12.73 -33.74 -1.38
CA ARG A 204 -13.72 -32.74 -0.92
C ARG A 204 -14.64 -32.29 -2.05
N LEU A 205 -14.09 -32.08 -3.25
CA LEU A 205 -14.85 -31.66 -4.42
C LEU A 205 -15.82 -32.74 -4.91
N GLN A 206 -15.47 -34.03 -4.83
CA GLN A 206 -16.35 -35.13 -5.21
C GLN A 206 -17.68 -35.13 -4.46
N ARG A 207 -17.74 -34.55 -3.25
CA ARG A 207 -18.98 -34.44 -2.47
C ARG A 207 -20.02 -33.52 -3.13
N ASN A 208 -19.58 -32.53 -3.90
CA ASN A 208 -20.45 -31.53 -4.53
C ASN A 208 -20.43 -31.61 -6.08
N HIS A 209 -19.29 -31.99 -6.66
CA HIS A 209 -19.02 -32.04 -8.10
C HIS A 209 -18.15 -33.28 -8.43
N LEU A 210 -18.82 -34.41 -8.67
CA LEU A 210 -18.19 -35.71 -8.90
C LEU A 210 -17.20 -35.70 -10.07
N GLU A 211 -17.61 -35.17 -11.22
CA GLU A 211 -16.82 -35.22 -12.47
C GLU A 211 -15.54 -34.38 -12.36
N GLU A 212 -15.64 -33.18 -11.80
CA GLU A 212 -14.49 -32.29 -11.57
C GLU A 212 -13.51 -32.89 -10.54
N GLY A 213 -14.04 -33.53 -9.49
CA GLY A 213 -13.23 -34.25 -8.51
C GLY A 213 -12.47 -35.43 -9.11
N ILE A 214 -13.12 -36.27 -9.94
CA ILE A 214 -12.47 -37.41 -10.61
C ILE A 214 -11.39 -36.93 -11.58
N ALA A 215 -11.66 -35.90 -12.39
CA ALA A 215 -10.68 -35.35 -13.32
C ALA A 215 -9.41 -34.86 -12.60
N ARG A 216 -9.59 -34.22 -11.43
CA ARG A 216 -8.47 -33.71 -10.62
C ARG A 216 -7.64 -34.81 -9.97
N ILE A 217 -8.24 -35.91 -9.49
CA ILE A 217 -7.50 -37.10 -9.03
C ILE A 217 -6.69 -37.70 -10.17
N ASN A 218 -7.30 -37.88 -11.34
CA ASN A 218 -6.62 -38.50 -12.48
C ASN A 218 -5.41 -37.68 -12.93
N SER A 219 -5.52 -36.35 -12.93
CA SER A 219 -4.39 -35.46 -13.20
C SER A 219 -3.27 -35.65 -12.17
N ALA A 220 -3.60 -35.59 -10.88
CA ALA A 220 -2.64 -35.75 -9.80
C ALA A 220 -1.94 -37.13 -9.84
N PHE A 221 -2.68 -38.19 -10.12
CA PHE A 221 -2.13 -39.54 -10.28
C PHE A 221 -1.22 -39.66 -11.51
N THR A 222 -1.61 -39.05 -12.63
CA THR A 222 -0.80 -39.03 -13.85
C THR A 222 0.54 -38.31 -13.62
N GLU A 223 0.51 -37.17 -12.95
CA GLU A 223 1.72 -36.42 -12.58
C GLU A 223 2.64 -37.23 -11.65
N LEU A 224 2.07 -37.92 -10.66
CA LEU A 224 2.82 -38.81 -9.78
C LEU A 224 3.48 -39.96 -10.57
N VAL A 225 2.73 -40.62 -11.44
CA VAL A 225 3.26 -41.72 -12.28
C VAL A 225 4.37 -41.22 -13.20
N ASN A 226 4.24 -40.03 -13.78
CA ASN A 226 5.28 -39.45 -14.63
C ASN A 226 6.56 -39.15 -13.82
N MET A 227 6.45 -38.61 -12.60
CA MET A 227 7.59 -38.40 -11.70
C MET A 227 8.25 -39.72 -11.30
N LEU A 228 7.48 -40.76 -10.98
CA LEU A 228 8.03 -42.10 -10.73
C LEU A 228 8.70 -42.67 -11.99
N GLY A 229 8.12 -42.44 -13.18
CA GLY A 229 8.72 -42.81 -14.46
C GLY A 229 10.07 -42.13 -14.70
N ALA A 230 10.21 -40.87 -14.28
CA ALA A 230 11.49 -40.16 -14.32
C ALA A 230 12.51 -40.78 -13.33
N ALA A 231 12.11 -41.06 -12.09
CA ALA A 231 12.98 -41.70 -11.10
C ALA A 231 13.43 -43.11 -11.53
N THR A 232 12.53 -43.92 -12.07
CA THR A 232 12.89 -45.26 -12.60
C THR A 232 13.81 -45.16 -13.80
N SER A 233 13.63 -44.17 -14.69
CA SER A 233 14.55 -43.96 -15.80
C SER A 233 15.95 -43.52 -15.36
N LEU A 234 16.08 -42.84 -14.21
CA LEU A 234 17.37 -42.56 -13.59
C LEU A 234 18.01 -43.84 -13.03
N ASN A 235 17.25 -44.67 -12.31
CA ASN A 235 17.73 -45.95 -11.82
C ASN A 235 18.18 -46.86 -12.98
N LEU A 236 17.45 -46.85 -14.09
CA LEU A 236 17.85 -47.54 -15.33
C LEU A 236 19.08 -46.92 -15.98
N ALA A 237 19.34 -45.62 -15.80
CA ALA A 237 20.58 -45.00 -16.25
C ALA A 237 21.76 -45.44 -15.37
N ALA A 238 21.57 -45.50 -14.05
CA ALA A 238 22.57 -45.98 -13.10
C ALA A 238 22.91 -47.46 -13.35
N ALA A 239 21.91 -48.34 -13.47
CA ALA A 239 22.14 -49.76 -13.78
C ALA A 239 22.86 -49.94 -15.13
N SER A 240 22.49 -49.17 -16.16
CA SER A 240 23.22 -49.21 -17.44
C SER A 240 24.66 -48.71 -17.33
N LEU A 241 24.96 -47.85 -16.36
CA LEU A 241 26.32 -47.39 -16.09
C LEU A 241 27.12 -48.48 -15.39
N ASP A 242 26.52 -49.16 -14.41
CA ASP A 242 27.11 -50.29 -13.67
C ASP A 242 27.42 -51.48 -14.60
N ASP A 243 26.55 -51.73 -15.59
CA ASP A 243 26.76 -52.73 -16.64
C ASP A 243 27.83 -52.31 -17.70
N GLY A 244 28.48 -51.16 -17.53
CA GLY A 244 29.51 -50.64 -18.44
C GLY A 244 28.96 -49.98 -19.73
N ASN A 245 27.64 -49.85 -19.88
CA ASN A 245 27.00 -49.22 -21.03
C ASN A 245 26.84 -47.70 -20.84
N VAL A 246 27.97 -47.01 -20.78
CA VAL A 246 28.09 -45.56 -20.52
C VAL A 246 27.27 -44.71 -21.51
N LYS A 247 27.21 -45.10 -22.79
CA LYS A 247 26.48 -44.33 -23.81
C LYS A 247 24.96 -44.38 -23.59
N SER A 248 24.43 -45.55 -23.24
CA SER A 248 23.01 -45.71 -22.92
C SER A 248 22.65 -44.98 -21.63
N ALA A 249 23.48 -45.13 -20.59
CA ALA A 249 23.33 -44.42 -19.32
C ALA A 249 23.30 -42.89 -19.52
N PHE A 250 24.28 -42.36 -20.27
CA PHE A 250 24.38 -40.93 -20.54
C PHE A 250 23.19 -40.39 -21.34
N ASN A 251 22.69 -41.15 -22.33
CA ASN A 251 21.51 -40.74 -23.09
C ASN A 251 20.25 -40.67 -22.22
N LYS A 252 20.04 -41.64 -21.33
CA LYS A 252 18.92 -41.65 -20.38
C LYS A 252 19.04 -40.48 -19.38
N TRP A 253 20.23 -40.28 -18.81
CA TRP A 253 20.51 -39.14 -17.93
C TRP A 253 20.31 -37.79 -18.62
N LYS A 254 20.77 -37.64 -19.86
CA LYS A 254 20.56 -36.44 -20.67
C LYS A 254 19.07 -36.18 -20.94
N ASN A 255 18.28 -37.22 -21.18
CA ASN A 255 16.83 -37.08 -21.36
C ASN A 255 16.11 -36.58 -20.08
N LEU A 256 16.72 -36.78 -18.91
CA LEU A 256 16.20 -36.32 -17.62
C LEU A 256 16.67 -34.92 -17.23
N THR A 257 17.90 -34.54 -17.59
CA THR A 257 18.52 -33.30 -17.09
C THR A 257 18.54 -32.17 -18.12
N HIS A 258 18.41 -32.50 -19.41
CA HIS A 258 18.47 -31.49 -20.45
C HIS A 258 17.15 -30.72 -20.55
N PRO A 259 17.16 -29.39 -20.76
CA PRO A 259 15.94 -28.57 -20.88
C PRO A 259 14.91 -29.07 -21.90
N LYS A 260 15.38 -29.69 -22.99
CA LYS A 260 14.56 -30.29 -24.06
C LYS A 260 14.30 -31.81 -23.90
N GLY A 261 14.73 -32.39 -22.79
CA GLY A 261 14.52 -33.81 -22.49
C GLY A 261 13.04 -34.09 -22.22
N LYS A 262 12.55 -35.24 -22.68
CA LYS A 262 11.12 -35.60 -22.58
C LYS A 262 10.66 -35.71 -21.12
N GLN A 263 11.55 -36.13 -20.22
CA GLN A 263 11.27 -36.37 -18.81
C GLN A 263 11.85 -35.28 -17.89
N ASN A 264 12.33 -34.17 -18.45
CA ASN A 264 13.04 -33.15 -17.68
C ASN A 264 12.13 -32.40 -16.69
N GLN A 265 10.89 -32.09 -17.09
CA GLN A 265 9.95 -31.43 -16.19
C GLN A 265 9.58 -32.33 -15.01
N ASP A 266 9.31 -33.60 -15.27
CA ASP A 266 8.97 -34.61 -14.26
C ASP A 266 10.15 -34.87 -13.31
N TRP A 267 11.36 -35.00 -13.86
CA TRP A 267 12.60 -35.17 -13.09
C TRP A 267 12.90 -33.97 -12.20
N LYS A 268 12.73 -32.75 -12.73
CA LYS A 268 12.93 -31.53 -11.96
C LYS A 268 11.93 -31.44 -10.81
N GLY A 269 10.65 -31.70 -11.06
CA GLY A 269 9.62 -31.71 -10.03
C GLY A 269 9.89 -32.76 -8.94
N PHE A 270 10.35 -33.95 -9.33
CA PHE A 270 10.74 -35.01 -8.40
C PHE A 270 11.95 -34.63 -7.55
N SER A 271 13.05 -34.20 -8.17
CA SER A 271 14.29 -33.84 -7.46
C SER A 271 14.10 -32.68 -6.49
N GLU A 272 13.39 -31.62 -6.89
CA GLU A 272 13.04 -30.50 -6.00
C GLU A 272 12.19 -30.96 -4.81
N SER A 273 11.28 -31.92 -5.03
CA SER A 273 10.45 -32.48 -3.95
C SER A 273 11.26 -33.36 -2.98
N VAL A 274 12.20 -34.16 -3.49
CA VAL A 274 13.07 -35.00 -2.66
C VAL A 274 14.02 -34.15 -1.82
N ASP A 275 14.62 -33.10 -2.41
CA ASP A 275 15.51 -32.19 -1.71
C ASP A 275 14.82 -31.49 -0.54
N ASP A 276 13.56 -31.09 -0.72
CA ASP A 276 12.77 -30.47 0.34
C ASP A 276 12.36 -31.46 1.44
N ILE A 277 12.01 -32.71 1.10
CA ILE A 277 11.82 -33.79 2.10
C ILE A 277 13.10 -34.02 2.91
N GLY A 278 14.27 -33.93 2.27
CA GLY A 278 15.58 -34.01 2.93
C GLY A 278 15.77 -32.91 3.99
N LYS A 279 15.37 -31.67 3.68
CA LYS A 279 15.43 -30.54 4.62
C LYS A 279 14.49 -30.70 5.81
N PHE A 280 13.28 -31.22 5.59
CA PHE A 280 12.33 -31.49 6.67
C PHE A 280 12.85 -32.55 7.67
N LYS A 281 13.61 -33.55 7.21
CA LYS A 281 14.24 -34.54 8.11
C LYS A 281 15.35 -33.92 8.95
N GLN A 282 16.17 -33.04 8.38
CA GLN A 282 17.24 -32.36 9.11
C GLN A 282 16.71 -31.41 10.18
N GLN A 283 15.62 -30.68 9.90
CA GLN A 283 14.97 -29.82 10.90
C GLN A 283 14.38 -30.62 12.06
N LYS A 284 13.70 -31.74 11.80
CA LYS A 284 13.16 -32.58 12.88
C LYS A 284 14.24 -33.20 13.77
N GLN A 285 15.39 -33.57 13.20
CA GLN A 285 16.50 -34.10 13.99
C GLN A 285 17.12 -33.03 14.90
N GLN A 286 17.19 -31.77 14.44
CA GLN A 286 17.63 -30.65 15.28
C GLN A 286 16.64 -30.34 16.41
N ASP A 287 15.33 -30.40 16.12
CA ASP A 287 14.28 -30.15 17.12
C ASP A 287 14.10 -31.31 18.15
N GLU A 288 14.62 -32.51 17.85
CA GLU A 288 14.60 -33.67 18.77
C GLU A 288 15.91 -33.80 19.58
N GLU A 289 16.96 -33.08 19.21
CA GLU A 289 18.25 -33.01 19.93
C GLU A 289 18.36 -31.80 20.89
N GLU A 290 17.37 -30.89 20.89
CA GLU A 290 17.15 -29.83 21.90
C GLU A 290 16.13 -30.24 22.98
#